data_AF-A0A956HAT9-F1
#
_entry.id   AF-A0A956HAT9-F1
#
_cell.length_a   1.000
_cell.length_b   1.000
_cell.length_c   1.000
_cell.angle_alpha   90.00
_cell.angle_beta   90.00
_cell.angle_gamma   90.00
#
_symmetry.space_group_name_H-M   'P 1'
#
loop_
_entity.id
_entity.type
_entity.pdbx_description
1 polymer ?
#
loop_
_entity_poly.entity_id
_entity_poly.type
_entity_poly.pdbx_seq_one_letter_code
_entity_poly.pdbx_strand_id
1 'polypeptide(L)'
;FTAWTPRLLRAVYNYHTARQDYGAYAHNGRYIVKLLHDSISDLNGQLSDPVDLSKADRNAPGHFNAASEAARHWDEDESVSASCSKCHSGATGYRFWVEHGATLEVSETDNGMECFTCHDSFGSEYATLTVPSTSYPGGISLEHPGNDNMCATCHSGRESKATIDAAIAGNNLRFLNVHYLPAAAVRNGNLSAVGYQYDGKVYAGHLQHESRTQCTGCHEPGNSNHTFMIEDVWENTCRTCHNDQTGPEQIRTEHLLDYDGDGNTGETLVAELDGLERANSALGPNFKDKISASLYIVGYTDTVGNAGDNQKLSENRAKAIAQYFVDKGAWCEIYYAGMGERGLAVETGDSVDEVRNRRALYILGVQKPAGGGQVPPQGAWKKLADARPRMLQKLPELPESYVKYKEEQREKREEKFGGGDDDGDGGEDRDADPLEGRVAAARGEV
;
A
#
# COMPACT_ATOMS: atom_id res chain seq x y z
N PHE A 1 -19.42 35.43 34.73
CA PHE A 1 -18.70 35.08 33.50
C PHE A 1 -17.76 33.93 33.81
N THR A 2 -18.08 32.71 33.39
CA THR A 2 -17.17 31.56 33.49
C THR A 2 -16.34 31.54 32.22
N ALA A 3 -15.14 32.11 32.27
CA ALA A 3 -14.25 32.27 31.11
C ALA A 3 -13.70 30.93 30.55
N TRP A 4 -13.86 29.83 31.29
CA TRP A 4 -13.24 28.54 31.00
C TRP A 4 -14.29 27.44 30.83
N THR A 5 -14.19 26.72 29.70
CA THR A 5 -14.88 25.43 29.50
C THR A 5 -13.91 24.28 29.77
N PRO A 6 -14.38 23.06 30.07
CA PRO A 6 -13.48 21.90 30.22
C PRO A 6 -12.60 21.63 29.00
N ARG A 7 -13.12 21.84 27.78
CA ARG A 7 -12.34 21.73 26.52
C ARG A 7 -11.23 22.77 26.47
N LEU A 8 -11.57 24.04 26.75
CA LEU A 8 -10.61 25.13 26.76
C LEU A 8 -9.52 24.94 27.83
N LEU A 9 -9.89 24.42 29.01
CA LEU A 9 -8.93 24.13 30.07
C LEU A 9 -7.90 23.08 29.64
N ARG A 10 -8.33 21.97 29.02
CA ARG A 10 -7.42 20.93 28.50
C ARG A 10 -6.50 21.48 27.41
N ALA A 11 -7.06 22.18 26.43
CA ALA A 11 -6.30 22.72 25.31
C ALA A 11 -5.26 23.76 25.77
N VAL A 12 -5.63 24.68 26.66
CA VAL A 12 -4.67 25.67 27.18
C VAL A 12 -3.64 25.03 28.10
N TYR A 13 -4.00 24.01 28.88
CA TYR A 13 -3.01 23.25 29.66
C TYR A 13 -1.95 22.62 28.75
N ASN A 14 -2.37 21.90 27.69
CA ASN A 14 -1.46 21.31 26.71
C ASN A 14 -0.62 22.36 25.98
N TYR A 15 -1.23 23.47 25.57
CA TYR A 15 -0.51 24.60 24.97
C TYR A 15 0.53 25.17 25.94
N HIS A 16 0.17 25.35 27.22
CA HIS A 16 1.10 25.84 28.22
C HIS A 16 2.26 24.85 28.44
N THR A 17 1.98 23.55 28.56
CA THR A 17 3.00 22.49 28.64
C THR A 17 3.99 22.55 27.47
N ALA A 18 3.49 22.68 26.24
CA ALA A 18 4.33 22.81 25.04
C ALA A 18 5.21 24.07 25.03
N ARG A 19 4.84 25.10 25.81
CA ARG A 19 5.57 26.37 25.91
C ARG A 19 6.52 26.43 27.12
N GLN A 20 6.31 25.60 28.14
CA GLN A 20 7.13 25.60 29.36
C GLN A 20 8.47 24.88 29.17
N ASP A 21 8.52 23.84 28.34
CA ASP A 21 9.77 23.20 27.97
C ASP A 21 10.32 23.79 26.66
N TYR A 22 11.27 24.71 26.79
CA TYR A 22 11.94 25.32 25.63
C TYR A 22 12.75 24.32 24.80
N GLY A 23 13.08 23.15 25.35
CA GLY A 23 13.78 22.06 24.67
C GLY A 23 12.85 20.94 24.19
N ALA A 24 11.53 21.10 24.27
CA ALA A 24 10.59 20.02 24.01
C ALA A 24 10.71 19.42 22.60
N TYR A 25 11.13 20.22 21.62
CA TYR A 25 11.44 19.76 20.26
C TYR A 25 12.53 18.69 20.22
N ALA A 26 13.48 18.71 21.16
CA ALA A 26 14.57 17.75 21.28
C ALA A 26 14.26 16.64 22.30
N HIS A 27 13.57 16.95 23.40
CA HIS A 27 13.28 15.97 24.44
C HIS A 27 12.21 14.96 24.01
N ASN A 28 11.10 15.43 23.43
CA ASN A 28 10.02 14.58 22.91
C ASN A 28 9.06 15.39 22.02
N GLY A 29 9.55 15.86 20.87
CA GLY A 29 8.75 16.69 19.96
C GLY A 29 7.47 16.00 19.50
N ARG A 30 7.51 14.67 19.29
CA ARG A 30 6.36 13.86 18.89
C ARG A 30 5.22 13.91 19.92
N TYR A 31 5.54 13.82 21.20
CA TYR A 31 4.54 13.94 22.27
C TYR A 31 3.87 15.31 22.25
N ILE A 32 4.66 16.38 22.11
CA ILE A 32 4.12 17.75 22.03
C ILE A 32 3.25 17.95 20.80
N VAL A 33 3.66 17.47 19.62
CA VAL A 33 2.85 17.54 18.39
C VAL A 33 1.50 16.85 18.59
N LYS A 34 1.49 15.64 19.16
CA LYS A 34 0.23 14.91 19.44
C LYS A 34 -0.67 15.67 20.41
N LEU A 35 -0.13 16.20 21.51
CA LEU A 35 -0.91 17.01 22.47
C LEU A 35 -1.55 18.23 21.82
N LEU A 36 -0.79 18.97 21.01
CA LEU A 36 -1.27 20.19 20.35
C LEU A 36 -2.28 19.85 19.24
N HIS A 37 -1.99 18.85 18.42
CA HIS A 37 -2.88 18.38 17.36
C HIS A 37 -4.24 17.94 17.95
N ASP A 38 -4.23 17.10 18.98
CA ASP A 38 -5.45 16.58 19.60
C ASP A 38 -6.24 17.70 20.32
N SER A 39 -5.53 18.68 20.88
CA SER A 39 -6.16 19.88 21.46
C SER A 39 -6.87 20.72 20.40
N ILE A 40 -6.27 20.94 19.23
CA ILE A 40 -6.91 21.67 18.13
C ILE A 40 -8.12 20.89 17.60
N SER A 41 -7.99 19.56 17.45
CA SER A 41 -9.10 18.71 17.03
C SER A 41 -10.28 18.73 18.03
N ASP A 42 -10.02 18.68 19.34
CA ASP A 42 -11.06 18.74 20.39
C ASP A 42 -11.78 20.10 20.41
N LEU A 43 -11.06 21.19 20.09
CA LEU A 43 -11.64 22.52 19.95
C LEU A 43 -12.44 22.68 18.65
N ASN A 44 -11.90 22.21 17.52
CA ASN A 44 -12.55 22.25 16.20
C ASN A 44 -13.96 21.68 16.22
N GLY A 45 -14.19 20.61 16.99
CA GLY A 45 -15.51 19.99 17.14
C GLY A 45 -16.59 20.92 17.73
N GLN A 46 -16.26 22.13 18.19
CA GLN A 46 -17.20 23.11 18.75
C GLN A 46 -17.14 24.47 18.05
N LEU A 47 -16.26 24.65 17.06
CA LEU A 47 -16.16 25.90 16.30
C LEU A 47 -17.23 25.93 15.21
N SER A 48 -17.83 27.09 14.99
CA SER A 48 -18.75 27.31 13.86
C SER A 48 -18.04 27.28 12.50
N ASP A 49 -16.73 27.57 12.51
CA ASP A 49 -15.84 27.49 11.37
C ASP A 49 -14.53 26.81 11.82
N PRO A 50 -14.42 25.47 11.66
CA PRO A 50 -13.27 24.71 12.12
C PRO A 50 -11.97 25.08 11.39
N VAL A 51 -10.84 25.02 12.10
CA VAL A 51 -9.52 25.19 11.48
C VAL A 51 -9.24 23.99 10.56
N ASP A 52 -8.85 24.26 9.32
CA ASP A 52 -8.43 23.22 8.36
C ASP A 52 -7.13 22.55 8.85
N LEU A 53 -7.25 21.28 9.25
CA LEU A 53 -6.12 20.43 9.64
C LEU A 53 -5.72 19.44 8.54
N SER A 54 -6.25 19.55 7.32
CA SER A 54 -5.99 18.58 6.24
C SER A 54 -4.51 18.44 5.85
N LYS A 55 -3.69 19.44 6.16
CA LYS A 55 -2.23 19.46 5.94
C LYS A 55 -1.41 19.33 7.22
N ALA A 56 -2.07 19.19 8.37
CA ALA A 56 -1.39 19.02 9.65
C ALA A 56 -1.22 17.54 9.93
N ASP A 57 0.03 17.09 10.08
CA ASP A 57 0.32 15.70 10.41
C ASP A 57 0.49 15.50 11.92
N ARG A 58 -0.29 14.56 12.45
CA ARG A 58 -0.18 14.10 13.84
C ARG A 58 0.96 13.11 14.03
N ASN A 59 1.25 12.32 13.01
CA ASN A 59 2.15 11.18 13.06
C ASN A 59 3.41 11.44 12.22
N ALA A 60 4.49 10.73 12.52
CA ALA A 60 5.70 10.80 11.71
C ALA A 60 5.47 10.19 10.32
N PRO A 61 6.21 10.59 9.28
CA PRO A 61 6.08 10.05 7.93
C PRO A 61 6.73 8.66 7.80
N GLY A 62 6.34 7.95 6.73
CA GLY A 62 7.00 6.73 6.27
C GLY A 62 7.16 5.65 7.33
N HIS A 63 8.33 5.01 7.35
CA HIS A 63 8.68 3.92 8.27
C HIS A 63 8.70 4.33 9.75
N PHE A 64 8.74 5.62 10.06
CA PHE A 64 8.71 6.12 11.43
C PHE A 64 7.30 6.30 11.98
N ASN A 65 6.26 6.08 11.16
CA ASN A 65 4.87 6.17 11.56
C ASN A 65 4.47 5.00 12.47
N ALA A 66 4.77 5.16 13.76
CA ALA A 66 4.43 4.19 14.77
C ALA A 66 2.92 4.00 14.99
N ALA A 67 2.06 4.86 14.44
CA ALA A 67 0.61 4.72 14.54
C ALA A 67 0.01 3.98 13.33
N SER A 68 0.82 3.59 12.35
CA SER A 68 0.35 2.87 11.17
C SER A 68 0.01 1.41 11.51
N GLU A 69 -0.89 0.81 10.71
CA GLU A 69 -1.22 -0.61 10.83
C GLU A 69 0.02 -1.51 10.76
N ALA A 70 1.01 -1.13 9.94
CA ALA A 70 2.27 -1.86 9.83
C ALA A 70 3.06 -1.94 11.15
N ALA A 71 2.86 -1.00 12.07
CA ALA A 71 3.49 -1.00 13.40
C ALA A 71 2.54 -1.52 14.51
N ARG A 72 1.23 -1.25 14.42
CA ARG A 72 0.25 -1.46 15.50
C ARG A 72 -0.64 -2.69 15.36
N HIS A 73 -0.45 -3.50 14.31
CA HIS A 73 -1.21 -4.75 14.12
C HIS A 73 -1.21 -5.68 15.35
N TRP A 74 -0.18 -5.56 16.19
CA TRP A 74 0.19 -6.47 17.28
C TRP A 74 -0.29 -5.99 18.66
N ASP A 75 -1.02 -4.88 18.73
CA ASP A 75 -1.43 -4.26 20.00
C ASP A 75 -2.22 -5.21 20.89
N GLU A 76 -3.03 -6.11 20.31
CA GLU A 76 -3.81 -7.10 21.05
C GLU A 76 -2.99 -8.34 21.44
N ASP A 77 -1.88 -8.60 20.73
CA ASP A 77 -1.04 -9.79 20.89
C ASP A 77 0.15 -9.54 21.84
N GLU A 78 0.39 -8.28 22.23
CA GLU A 78 1.52 -7.81 23.07
C GLU A 78 2.92 -8.16 22.51
N SER A 79 2.97 -8.78 21.31
CA SER A 79 4.19 -9.34 20.72
C SER A 79 4.09 -9.44 19.21
N VAL A 80 5.21 -9.16 18.54
CA VAL A 80 5.45 -9.40 17.13
C VAL A 80 5.97 -10.82 16.93
N SER A 81 5.18 -11.66 16.27
CA SER A 81 5.55 -13.06 16.00
C SER A 81 6.87 -13.18 15.24
N ALA A 82 7.58 -14.31 15.45
CA ALA A 82 8.82 -14.59 14.74
C ALA A 82 8.71 -14.50 13.23
N SER A 83 7.57 -14.88 12.62
CA SER A 83 7.45 -14.82 11.16
C SER A 83 7.39 -13.40 10.58
N CYS A 84 7.18 -12.38 11.41
CA CYS A 84 6.97 -11.01 11.00
C CYS A 84 7.95 -10.01 11.64
N SER A 85 8.62 -10.40 12.72
CA SER A 85 9.57 -9.54 13.45
C SER A 85 10.69 -9.01 12.58
N LYS A 86 11.13 -9.76 11.56
CA LYS A 86 12.10 -9.30 10.56
C LYS A 86 11.78 -7.88 10.03
N CYS A 87 10.50 -7.55 9.84
CA CYS A 87 10.08 -6.30 9.22
C CYS A 87 9.19 -5.41 10.08
N HIS A 88 8.60 -5.96 11.14
CA HIS A 88 7.59 -5.26 11.94
C HIS A 88 8.01 -5.03 13.40
N SER A 89 9.28 -5.25 13.77
CA SER A 89 9.78 -4.98 15.13
C SER A 89 11.07 -4.17 15.17
N GLY A 90 11.18 -3.20 14.24
CA GLY A 90 12.26 -2.23 14.20
C GLY A 90 13.66 -2.87 14.15
N ALA A 91 14.62 -2.25 14.83
CA ALA A 91 16.00 -2.75 14.86
C ALA A 91 16.11 -4.14 15.49
N THR A 92 15.28 -4.47 16.48
CA THR A 92 15.36 -5.73 17.23
C THR A 92 15.17 -6.94 16.33
N GLY A 93 14.07 -6.99 15.56
CA GLY A 93 13.83 -8.11 14.66
C GLY A 93 14.67 -8.05 13.39
N TYR A 94 14.83 -6.85 12.81
CA TYR A 94 15.55 -6.67 11.56
C TYR A 94 17.04 -6.98 11.69
N ARG A 95 17.72 -6.44 12.70
CA ARG A 95 19.16 -6.70 12.89
C ARG A 95 19.44 -8.13 13.33
N PHE A 96 18.57 -8.71 14.15
CA PHE A 96 18.70 -10.11 14.51
C PHE A 96 18.63 -11.01 13.26
N TRP A 97 17.73 -10.69 12.33
CA TRP A 97 17.69 -11.37 11.03
C TRP A 97 18.99 -11.20 10.23
N VAL A 98 19.51 -9.97 10.13
CA VAL A 98 20.75 -9.70 9.39
C VAL A 98 21.95 -10.43 10.01
N GLU A 99 22.03 -10.48 11.34
CA GLU A 99 23.14 -11.12 12.05
C GLU A 99 23.08 -12.65 12.04
N HIS A 100 21.88 -13.22 12.18
CA HIS A 100 21.72 -14.67 12.42
C HIS A 100 21.01 -15.43 11.29
N GLY A 101 20.41 -14.75 10.31
CA GLY A 101 19.59 -15.36 9.27
C GLY A 101 18.34 -16.07 9.82
N ALA A 102 17.92 -15.71 11.02
CA ALA A 102 16.80 -16.30 11.75
C ALA A 102 15.89 -15.21 12.30
N THR A 103 14.67 -15.58 12.71
CA THR A 103 13.75 -14.65 13.36
C THR A 103 13.41 -15.11 14.78
N LEU A 104 13.01 -14.16 15.61
CA LEU A 104 12.50 -14.40 16.96
C LEU A 104 11.18 -13.66 17.18
N GLU A 105 10.38 -14.10 18.13
CA GLU A 105 9.30 -13.29 18.67
C GLU A 105 9.88 -12.09 19.43
N VAL A 106 9.32 -10.91 19.22
CA VAL A 106 9.79 -9.65 19.82
C VAL A 106 8.60 -8.99 20.50
N SER A 107 8.75 -8.45 21.72
CA SER A 107 7.69 -7.67 22.36
C SER A 107 7.23 -6.52 21.46
N GLU A 108 5.93 -6.24 21.44
CA GLU A 108 5.43 -5.07 20.71
C GLU A 108 6.01 -3.78 21.32
N THR A 109 6.18 -2.77 20.46
CA THR A 109 6.61 -1.45 20.89
C THR A 109 5.74 -0.40 20.24
N ASP A 110 5.61 0.75 20.88
CA ASP A 110 4.91 1.91 20.34
C ASP A 110 5.73 2.72 19.33
N ASN A 111 6.77 2.11 18.75
CA ASN A 111 7.66 2.71 17.76
C ASN A 111 7.44 2.09 16.37
N GLY A 112 7.69 2.90 15.33
CA GLY A 112 7.89 2.38 13.98
C GLY A 112 9.32 1.82 13.87
N MET A 113 9.94 1.98 12.71
CA MET A 113 11.38 1.74 12.60
C MET A 113 12.17 2.85 13.31
N GLU A 114 13.26 2.50 13.99
CA GLU A 114 14.19 3.46 14.59
C GLU A 114 15.41 3.68 13.69
N CYS A 115 16.17 4.75 13.95
CA CYS A 115 17.37 5.07 13.17
C CYS A 115 18.36 3.89 13.13
N PHE A 116 18.48 3.15 14.24
CA PHE A 116 19.39 2.00 14.33
C PHE A 116 18.93 0.83 13.45
N THR A 117 17.68 0.78 12.99
CA THR A 117 17.23 -0.25 12.04
C THR A 117 18.11 -0.24 10.78
N CYS A 118 18.47 0.95 10.31
CA CYS A 118 19.20 1.14 9.05
C CYS A 118 20.61 1.69 9.21
N HIS A 119 20.96 2.29 10.36
CA HIS A 119 22.27 2.93 10.57
C HIS A 119 23.07 2.24 11.67
N ASP A 120 24.37 2.04 11.41
CA ASP A 120 25.37 1.51 12.35
C ASP A 120 26.03 2.60 13.19
N SER A 121 26.03 3.85 12.72
CA SER A 121 26.63 4.96 13.45
C SER A 121 25.81 6.24 13.35
N PHE A 122 25.94 7.10 14.37
CA PHE A 122 25.26 8.40 14.48
C PHE A 122 26.24 9.55 14.74
N GLY A 123 27.52 9.34 14.37
CA GLY A 123 28.54 10.37 14.37
C GLY A 123 28.48 11.22 13.09
N SER A 124 29.59 11.80 12.67
CA SER A 124 29.64 12.60 11.44
C SER A 124 29.39 11.80 10.14
N GLU A 125 29.49 10.47 10.19
CA GLU A 125 29.45 9.61 9.00
C GLU A 125 28.09 8.97 8.74
N TYR A 126 27.24 8.84 9.77
CA TYR A 126 25.91 8.19 9.70
C TYR A 126 25.89 6.89 8.89
N ALA A 127 26.88 6.00 9.10
CA ALA A 127 27.06 4.80 8.30
C ALA A 127 25.81 3.92 8.32
N THR A 128 25.44 3.37 7.16
CA THR A 128 24.30 2.46 7.02
C THR A 128 24.70 1.02 7.25
N LEU A 129 23.76 0.21 7.75
CA LEU A 129 23.90 -1.22 7.91
C LEU A 129 24.19 -1.86 6.55
N THR A 130 25.26 -2.65 6.49
CA THR A 130 25.59 -3.42 5.30
C THR A 130 24.87 -4.76 5.33
N VAL A 131 24.01 -5.00 4.33
CA VAL A 131 23.36 -6.29 4.11
C VAL A 131 23.93 -6.91 2.83
N PRO A 132 24.61 -8.07 2.89
CA PRO A 132 25.35 -8.60 1.73
C PRO A 132 24.45 -9.12 0.63
N SER A 133 23.30 -9.70 0.98
CA SER A 133 22.35 -10.29 0.03
C SER A 133 20.93 -10.27 0.57
N THR A 134 19.94 -10.39 -0.31
CA THR A 134 18.53 -10.58 0.05
C THR A 134 18.03 -11.95 -0.42
N SER A 135 17.39 -12.67 0.50
CA SER A 135 16.68 -13.92 0.19
C SER A 135 15.25 -13.64 -0.27
N TYR A 136 14.86 -14.26 -1.38
CA TYR A 136 13.52 -14.25 -1.93
C TYR A 136 12.85 -15.62 -1.74
N PRO A 137 11.50 -15.67 -1.68
CA PRO A 137 10.76 -16.92 -1.68
C PRO A 137 11.16 -17.80 -2.87
N GLY A 138 11.21 -19.13 -2.68
CA GLY A 138 11.68 -20.06 -3.70
C GLY A 138 13.18 -20.34 -3.69
N GLY A 139 13.92 -19.83 -2.70
CA GLY A 139 15.34 -20.15 -2.48
C GLY A 139 16.32 -19.31 -3.30
N ILE A 140 15.84 -18.22 -3.89
CA ILE A 140 16.67 -17.28 -4.66
C ILE A 140 17.37 -16.32 -3.68
N SER A 141 18.66 -16.07 -3.91
CA SER A 141 19.42 -15.05 -3.20
C SER A 141 20.03 -14.09 -4.22
N LEU A 142 19.84 -12.79 -4.03
CA LEU A 142 20.39 -11.74 -4.89
C LEU A 142 21.30 -10.82 -4.09
N GLU A 143 22.41 -10.42 -4.71
CA GLU A 143 23.34 -9.42 -4.17
C GLU A 143 23.12 -8.11 -4.93
N HIS A 144 22.67 -7.08 -4.22
CA HIS A 144 22.50 -5.74 -4.78
C HIS A 144 23.59 -4.77 -4.31
N PRO A 145 23.97 -3.78 -5.13
CA PRO A 145 24.95 -2.78 -4.74
C PRO A 145 24.39 -1.82 -3.69
N GLY A 146 25.29 -1.25 -2.87
CA GLY A 146 24.95 -0.21 -1.91
C GLY A 146 23.96 -0.68 -0.85
N ASN A 147 22.90 0.10 -0.65
CA ASN A 147 21.94 -0.09 0.44
C ASN A 147 20.67 -0.87 0.02
N ASP A 148 20.61 -1.37 -1.21
CA ASP A 148 19.39 -1.99 -1.76
C ASP A 148 18.96 -3.24 -1.00
N ASN A 149 19.93 -4.10 -0.64
CA ASN A 149 19.65 -5.32 0.11
C ASN A 149 18.98 -5.04 1.45
N MET A 150 19.28 -3.89 2.05
CA MET A 150 18.69 -3.47 3.31
C MET A 150 17.17 -3.33 3.14
N CYS A 151 16.74 -2.56 2.13
CA CYS A 151 15.33 -2.36 1.80
C CYS A 151 14.68 -3.66 1.30
N ALA A 152 15.37 -4.38 0.43
CA ALA A 152 14.86 -5.58 -0.22
C ALA A 152 14.58 -6.72 0.76
N THR A 153 15.27 -6.76 1.90
CA THR A 153 15.02 -7.74 2.97
C THR A 153 13.56 -7.78 3.43
N CYS A 154 12.86 -6.64 3.39
CA CYS A 154 11.43 -6.55 3.71
C CYS A 154 10.53 -6.43 2.49
N HIS A 155 10.98 -5.73 1.44
CA HIS A 155 10.24 -5.59 0.19
C HIS A 155 10.42 -6.77 -0.78
N SER A 156 10.77 -7.96 -0.27
CA SER A 156 11.00 -9.18 -1.04
C SER A 156 9.73 -9.95 -1.38
N GLY A 157 8.62 -9.69 -0.68
CA GLY A 157 7.47 -10.59 -0.66
C GLY A 157 7.73 -11.90 0.12
N ARG A 158 6.67 -12.71 0.26
CA ARG A 158 6.65 -13.95 1.07
C ARG A 158 6.32 -15.22 0.29
N GLU A 159 5.81 -15.09 -0.94
CA GLU A 159 5.41 -16.21 -1.79
C GLU A 159 6.04 -16.10 -3.18
N SER A 160 6.16 -17.21 -3.90
CA SER A 160 6.74 -17.29 -5.25
C SER A 160 6.04 -18.37 -6.06
N LYS A 161 6.35 -18.47 -7.37
CA LYS A 161 5.96 -19.64 -8.17
C LYS A 161 6.23 -20.97 -7.46
N ALA A 162 7.41 -21.12 -6.85
CA ALA A 162 7.79 -22.35 -6.17
C ALA A 162 6.87 -22.69 -4.99
N THR A 163 6.43 -21.69 -4.22
CA THR A 163 5.51 -21.94 -3.09
C THR A 163 4.10 -22.25 -3.57
N ILE A 164 3.65 -21.60 -4.65
CA ILE A 164 2.36 -21.92 -5.31
C ILE A 164 2.38 -23.35 -5.88
N ASP A 165 3.41 -23.72 -6.64
CA ASP A 165 3.53 -25.05 -7.24
C ASP A 165 3.60 -26.15 -6.17
N ALA A 166 4.32 -25.90 -5.07
CA ALA A 166 4.35 -26.81 -3.93
C ALA A 166 2.97 -26.95 -3.26
N ALA A 167 2.23 -25.85 -3.10
CA ALA A 167 0.87 -25.89 -2.56
C ALA A 167 -0.09 -26.67 -3.48
N ILE A 168 0.02 -26.49 -4.81
CA ILE A 168 -0.76 -27.24 -5.80
C ILE A 168 -0.41 -28.74 -5.74
N ALA A 169 0.88 -29.08 -5.76
CA ALA A 169 1.34 -30.48 -5.71
C ALA A 169 0.90 -31.18 -4.41
N GLY A 170 0.83 -30.44 -3.30
CA GLY A 170 0.32 -30.92 -2.01
C GLY A 170 -1.21 -30.87 -1.86
N ASN A 171 -1.95 -30.46 -2.91
CA ASN A 171 -3.40 -30.22 -2.87
C ASN A 171 -3.87 -29.27 -1.75
N ASN A 172 -3.03 -28.30 -1.39
CA ASN A 172 -3.30 -27.27 -0.39
C ASN A 172 -3.75 -25.98 -1.09
N LEU A 173 -4.94 -26.03 -1.70
CA LEU A 173 -5.48 -24.98 -2.57
C LEU A 173 -6.14 -23.85 -1.78
N ARG A 174 -5.35 -23.12 -0.99
CA ARG A 174 -5.76 -21.88 -0.32
C ARG A 174 -5.03 -20.68 -0.92
N PHE A 175 -5.56 -19.48 -0.67
CA PHE A 175 -4.86 -18.26 -1.04
C PHE A 175 -3.52 -18.16 -0.29
N LEU A 176 -2.44 -17.95 -1.04
CA LEU A 176 -1.11 -17.64 -0.52
C LEU A 176 -0.82 -16.17 -0.86
N ASN A 177 -0.61 -15.36 0.18
CA ASN A 177 -0.46 -13.92 0.04
C ASN A 177 1.02 -13.57 -0.20
N VAL A 178 1.34 -12.96 -1.34
CA VAL A 178 2.68 -12.45 -1.66
C VAL A 178 3.23 -11.46 -0.62
N HIS A 179 2.36 -10.93 0.23
CA HIS A 179 2.62 -9.93 1.27
C HIS A 179 2.95 -8.56 0.69
N TYR A 180 2.46 -7.50 1.35
CA TYR A 180 2.24 -6.20 0.74
C TYR A 180 3.53 -5.49 0.30
N LEU A 181 3.42 -4.68 -0.76
CA LEU A 181 4.50 -3.84 -1.30
C LEU A 181 5.82 -4.60 -1.58
N PRO A 182 5.82 -5.70 -2.36
CA PRO A 182 7.03 -6.43 -2.71
C PRO A 182 7.86 -5.70 -3.78
N ALA A 183 8.13 -4.40 -3.56
CA ALA A 183 8.69 -3.49 -4.54
C ALA A 183 10.08 -3.92 -5.02
N ALA A 184 10.93 -4.46 -4.14
CA ALA A 184 12.23 -4.98 -4.54
C ALA A 184 12.09 -6.23 -5.42
N ALA A 185 11.09 -7.09 -5.13
CA ALA A 185 10.81 -8.24 -5.98
C ALA A 185 10.35 -7.84 -7.38
N VAL A 186 9.45 -6.86 -7.47
CA VAL A 186 8.96 -6.31 -8.75
C VAL A 186 10.10 -5.66 -9.53
N ARG A 187 10.92 -4.82 -8.87
CA ARG A 187 12.11 -4.20 -9.49
C ARG A 187 13.09 -5.25 -10.04
N ASN A 188 13.25 -6.37 -9.35
CA ASN A 188 14.13 -7.46 -9.80
C ASN A 188 13.52 -8.34 -10.89
N GLY A 189 12.21 -8.23 -11.13
CA GLY A 189 11.51 -8.96 -12.19
C GLY A 189 11.77 -10.47 -12.13
N ASN A 190 12.24 -11.01 -13.24
CA ASN A 190 12.48 -12.45 -13.39
C ASN A 190 13.55 -13.01 -12.43
N LEU A 191 14.48 -12.17 -11.96
CA LEU A 191 15.60 -12.59 -11.13
C LEU A 191 15.14 -12.97 -9.72
N SER A 192 14.08 -12.33 -9.21
CA SER A 192 13.51 -12.65 -7.89
C SER A 192 12.47 -13.77 -7.96
N ALA A 193 11.82 -13.95 -9.11
CA ALA A 193 10.76 -14.92 -9.38
C ALA A 193 9.63 -15.01 -8.33
N VAL A 194 9.32 -13.88 -7.69
CA VAL A 194 8.24 -13.76 -6.70
C VAL A 194 6.86 -13.80 -7.35
N GLY A 195 6.72 -13.21 -8.54
CA GLY A 195 5.52 -13.39 -9.35
C GLY A 195 5.41 -14.82 -9.90
N TYR A 196 4.20 -15.27 -10.23
CA TYR A 196 4.01 -16.56 -10.90
C TYR A 196 4.39 -16.45 -12.38
N GLN A 197 5.53 -17.04 -12.76
CA GLN A 197 6.01 -17.07 -14.14
C GLN A 197 5.59 -18.34 -14.86
N TYR A 198 4.87 -18.23 -15.97
CA TYR A 198 4.38 -19.39 -16.72
C TYR A 198 5.48 -20.02 -17.57
N ASP A 199 5.47 -21.36 -17.63
CA ASP A 199 6.46 -22.13 -18.38
C ASP A 199 6.46 -21.76 -19.87
N GLY A 200 7.66 -21.65 -20.46
CA GLY A 200 7.84 -21.27 -21.86
C GLY A 200 7.64 -19.78 -22.17
N LYS A 201 7.44 -18.94 -21.15
CA LYS A 201 7.39 -17.47 -21.29
C LYS A 201 8.69 -16.83 -20.83
N VAL A 202 9.00 -15.66 -21.40
CA VAL A 202 10.14 -14.84 -21.02
C VAL A 202 9.61 -13.62 -20.28
N TYR A 203 10.19 -13.33 -19.13
CA TYR A 203 9.80 -12.22 -18.26
C TYR A 203 10.92 -11.19 -18.19
N ALA A 204 10.54 -9.92 -18.04
CA ALA A 204 11.48 -8.82 -17.86
C ALA A 204 12.38 -9.08 -16.62
N GLY A 205 13.67 -8.77 -16.74
CA GLY A 205 14.63 -8.89 -15.65
C GLY A 205 14.63 -7.69 -14.72
N HIS A 206 15.77 -7.42 -14.10
CA HIS A 206 15.95 -6.24 -13.26
C HIS A 206 15.67 -4.96 -14.04
N LEU A 207 14.83 -4.09 -13.49
CA LEU A 207 14.55 -2.77 -14.03
C LEU A 207 15.86 -1.98 -14.20
N GLN A 208 16.17 -1.65 -15.44
CA GLN A 208 17.30 -0.77 -15.76
C GLN A 208 16.80 0.67 -15.85
N HIS A 209 17.57 1.60 -15.31
CA HIS A 209 17.32 3.03 -15.42
C HIS A 209 18.65 3.77 -15.60
N GLU A 210 18.69 4.73 -16.53
CA GLU A 210 19.92 5.42 -16.98
C GLU A 210 20.64 6.17 -15.84
N SER A 211 19.87 6.64 -14.85
CA SER A 211 20.38 7.27 -13.63
C SER A 211 19.75 6.64 -12.39
N ARG A 212 20.42 6.61 -11.23
CA ARG A 212 19.77 6.22 -9.96
C ARG A 212 19.17 4.81 -10.00
N THR A 213 20.03 3.81 -10.04
CA THR A 213 19.59 2.41 -10.04
C THR A 213 19.22 1.90 -8.65
N GLN A 214 19.77 2.47 -7.57
CA GLN A 214 19.50 2.05 -6.18
C GLN A 214 18.16 2.57 -5.65
N CYS A 215 17.56 1.86 -4.70
CA CYS A 215 16.34 2.24 -3.99
C CYS A 215 16.46 3.65 -3.41
N THR A 216 17.57 3.95 -2.73
CA THR A 216 17.85 5.26 -2.14
C THR A 216 18.04 6.35 -3.19
N GLY A 217 18.44 6.00 -4.41
CA GLY A 217 18.57 6.95 -5.51
C GLY A 217 17.24 7.65 -5.85
N CYS A 218 16.11 6.98 -5.59
CA CYS A 218 14.77 7.49 -5.84
C CYS A 218 13.99 7.78 -4.56
N HIS A 219 14.09 6.93 -3.53
CA HIS A 219 13.29 7.08 -2.31
C HIS A 219 13.95 7.95 -1.25
N GLU A 220 15.28 8.04 -1.20
CA GLU A 220 15.99 8.86 -0.21
C GLU A 220 17.24 9.51 -0.84
N PRO A 221 17.09 10.34 -1.89
CA PRO A 221 18.21 10.95 -2.58
C PRO A 221 18.89 12.02 -1.71
N GLY A 222 20.08 11.72 -1.20
CA GLY A 222 20.89 12.66 -0.42
C GLY A 222 20.37 12.86 1.00
N ASN A 223 20.58 14.06 1.56
CA ASN A 223 20.02 14.42 2.87
C ASN A 223 18.53 14.77 2.71
N SER A 224 17.70 13.74 2.68
CA SER A 224 16.25 13.85 2.63
C SER A 224 15.65 13.75 4.05
N ASN A 225 14.35 13.99 4.16
CA ASN A 225 13.59 13.97 5.41
C ASN A 225 13.21 12.55 5.85
N HIS A 226 13.78 11.50 5.23
CA HIS A 226 13.46 10.09 5.48
C HIS A 226 11.96 9.78 5.38
N THR A 227 11.28 10.40 4.42
CA THR A 227 9.89 10.10 4.13
C THR A 227 9.76 8.86 3.25
N PHE A 228 10.77 8.61 2.41
CA PHE A 228 10.81 7.55 1.40
C PHE A 228 9.77 7.68 0.29
N MET A 229 9.09 8.82 0.21
CA MET A 229 7.99 9.08 -0.71
C MET A 229 8.52 9.75 -1.99
N ILE A 230 8.05 9.29 -3.14
CA ILE A 230 8.47 9.84 -4.44
C ILE A 230 7.98 11.28 -4.61
N GLU A 231 6.83 11.60 -4.02
CA GLU A 231 6.20 12.91 -4.06
C GLU A 231 7.10 13.99 -3.45
N ASP A 232 7.87 13.66 -2.40
CA ASP A 232 8.73 14.60 -1.69
C ASP A 232 9.99 14.96 -2.47
N VAL A 233 10.35 14.14 -3.46
CA VAL A 233 11.59 14.29 -4.22
C VAL A 233 11.34 14.50 -5.72
N TRP A 234 10.07 14.50 -6.14
CA TRP A 234 9.64 14.64 -7.52
C TRP A 234 10.31 15.80 -8.24
N GLU A 235 10.19 17.01 -7.70
CA GLU A 235 10.68 18.25 -8.33
C GLU A 235 12.19 18.24 -8.54
N ASN A 236 12.95 17.70 -7.57
CA ASN A 236 14.40 17.78 -7.54
C ASN A 236 15.10 16.51 -8.10
N THR A 237 14.34 15.45 -8.37
CA THR A 237 14.88 14.14 -8.78
C THR A 237 14.33 13.70 -10.13
N CYS A 238 13.02 13.58 -10.24
CA CYS A 238 12.37 12.96 -11.40
C CYS A 238 12.11 14.01 -12.49
N ARG A 239 11.53 15.16 -12.10
CA ARG A 239 11.10 16.21 -13.02
C ARG A 239 12.26 16.87 -13.77
N THR A 240 13.49 16.73 -13.29
CA THR A 240 14.69 17.19 -14.01
C THR A 240 14.84 16.54 -15.38
N CYS A 241 14.46 15.26 -15.53
CA CYS A 241 14.49 14.55 -16.80
C CYS A 241 13.07 14.33 -17.38
N HIS A 242 12.05 14.18 -16.53
CA HIS A 242 10.65 13.99 -16.90
C HIS A 242 9.86 15.31 -16.74
N ASN A 243 10.32 16.38 -17.40
CA ASN A 243 9.79 17.73 -17.19
C ASN A 243 8.40 17.98 -17.80
N ASP A 244 8.04 17.13 -18.75
CA ASP A 244 6.77 17.07 -19.47
C ASP A 244 5.70 16.28 -18.71
N GLN A 245 6.10 15.62 -17.61
CA GLN A 245 5.22 14.86 -16.75
C GLN A 245 4.84 15.67 -15.50
N THR A 246 3.63 15.46 -15.03
CA THR A 246 3.09 16.10 -13.81
C THR A 246 3.16 15.18 -12.59
N GLY A 247 3.42 13.89 -12.79
CA GLY A 247 3.57 12.89 -11.73
C GLY A 247 4.25 11.59 -12.21
N PRO A 248 4.75 10.77 -11.28
CA PRO A 248 5.49 9.55 -11.60
C PRO A 248 4.64 8.50 -12.34
N GLU A 249 3.34 8.48 -12.11
CA GLU A 249 2.38 7.59 -12.78
C GLU A 249 2.24 7.85 -14.29
N GLN A 250 2.71 9.01 -14.76
CA GLN A 250 2.68 9.39 -16.17
C GLN A 250 3.97 9.00 -16.91
N ILE A 251 5.02 8.64 -16.17
CA ILE A 251 6.30 8.23 -16.76
C ILE A 251 6.11 6.89 -17.49
N ARG A 252 6.43 6.88 -18.78
CA ARG A 252 6.44 5.69 -19.62
C ARG A 252 7.78 5.62 -20.35
N THR A 253 8.55 4.55 -20.15
CA THR A 253 9.86 4.40 -20.80
C THR A 253 9.74 4.00 -22.28
N GLU A 254 8.62 3.38 -22.68
CA GLU A 254 8.34 2.96 -24.07
C GLU A 254 6.94 3.44 -24.50
N HIS A 255 6.87 4.59 -25.17
CA HIS A 255 5.64 5.28 -25.58
C HIS A 255 4.97 4.76 -26.87
N LEU A 256 5.51 3.71 -27.50
CA LEU A 256 5.06 3.22 -28.81
C LEU A 256 4.33 1.88 -28.78
N LEU A 257 4.30 1.24 -27.61
CA LEU A 257 3.65 -0.05 -27.46
C LEU A 257 2.20 0.14 -27.03
N ASP A 258 1.35 -0.79 -27.41
CA ASP A 258 -0.01 -0.93 -26.95
C ASP A 258 -0.03 -2.27 -26.23
N TYR A 259 0.08 -2.23 -24.90
CA TYR A 259 0.22 -3.42 -24.08
C TYR A 259 -1.13 -4.11 -23.88
N ASP A 260 -2.23 -3.37 -23.79
CA ASP A 260 -3.57 -3.94 -23.60
C ASP A 260 -4.33 -4.27 -24.89
N GLY A 261 -3.87 -3.73 -26.02
CA GLY A 261 -4.42 -3.98 -27.35
C GLY A 261 -5.63 -3.10 -27.71
N ASP A 262 -5.87 -1.99 -27.01
CA ASP A 262 -7.01 -1.10 -27.25
C ASP A 262 -6.78 -0.07 -28.38
N GLY A 263 -5.56 0.00 -28.92
CA GLY A 263 -5.14 0.90 -29.98
C GLY A 263 -4.70 2.28 -29.50
N ASN A 264 -4.64 2.54 -28.19
CA ASN A 264 -4.25 3.80 -27.59
C ASN A 264 -2.81 3.77 -27.04
N THR A 265 -1.82 4.01 -27.90
CA THR A 265 -0.41 4.09 -27.46
C THR A 265 -0.07 5.39 -26.70
N GLY A 266 -1.03 6.31 -26.54
CA GLY A 266 -0.82 7.63 -25.94
C GLY A 266 -1.08 7.69 -24.44
N GLU A 267 -1.57 6.60 -23.84
CA GLU A 267 -1.91 6.57 -22.42
C GLU A 267 -0.73 6.18 -21.51
N THR A 268 -0.94 6.33 -20.21
CA THR A 268 0.09 6.04 -19.20
C THR A 268 0.29 4.54 -19.06
N LEU A 269 1.47 4.11 -18.57
CA LEU A 269 1.68 2.68 -18.27
C LEU A 269 0.70 2.14 -17.23
N VAL A 270 0.21 2.99 -16.32
CA VAL A 270 -0.86 2.62 -15.39
C VAL A 270 -2.15 2.32 -16.16
N ALA A 271 -2.51 3.13 -17.15
CA ALA A 271 -3.69 2.90 -17.98
C ALA A 271 -3.56 1.62 -18.82
N GLU A 272 -2.35 1.33 -19.33
CA GLU A 272 -2.01 0.09 -20.03
C GLU A 272 -2.04 -1.15 -19.12
N LEU A 273 -1.58 -1.03 -17.88
CA LEU A 273 -1.65 -2.12 -16.90
C LEU A 273 -3.08 -2.35 -16.43
N ASP A 274 -3.84 -1.28 -16.19
CA ASP A 274 -5.29 -1.35 -15.96
C ASP A 274 -5.98 -1.99 -17.17
N GLY A 275 -5.52 -1.63 -18.37
CA GLY A 275 -5.87 -2.20 -19.66
C GLY A 275 -5.64 -3.68 -19.75
N LEU A 276 -4.43 -4.13 -19.41
CA LEU A 276 -4.06 -5.54 -19.35
C LEU A 276 -4.77 -6.28 -18.23
N GLU A 277 -5.14 -5.61 -17.15
CA GLU A 277 -6.01 -6.15 -16.12
C GLU A 277 -7.45 -6.30 -16.68
N ARG A 278 -7.90 -5.37 -17.53
CA ARG A 278 -9.09 -5.51 -18.39
C ARG A 278 -8.91 -6.58 -19.48
N ALA A 279 -7.70 -6.84 -19.99
CA ALA A 279 -7.40 -7.84 -21.03
C ALA A 279 -7.18 -9.26 -20.47
N ASN A 280 -6.72 -9.39 -19.23
CA ASN A 280 -6.87 -10.61 -18.42
C ASN A 280 -8.33 -10.81 -17.98
N SER A 281 -9.15 -9.75 -18.03
CA SER A 281 -10.62 -9.85 -18.06
C SER A 281 -11.17 -10.08 -19.49
N ALA A 282 -10.32 -10.03 -20.53
CA ALA A 282 -10.63 -10.22 -21.94
C ALA A 282 -9.77 -11.32 -22.58
N LEU A 283 -10.08 -12.58 -22.25
CA LEU A 283 -9.86 -13.73 -23.16
C LEU A 283 -10.68 -13.59 -24.48
N GLY A 284 -10.76 -12.38 -25.04
CA GLY A 284 -11.42 -12.02 -26.29
C GLY A 284 -12.96 -11.93 -26.21
N PRO A 285 -13.58 -11.31 -27.24
CA PRO A 285 -15.03 -11.21 -27.41
C PRO A 285 -15.77 -12.56 -27.48
N ASN A 286 -15.06 -13.68 -27.51
CA ASN A 286 -15.61 -15.05 -27.55
C ASN A 286 -15.78 -15.70 -26.15
N PHE A 287 -15.34 -15.07 -25.05
CA PHE A 287 -15.36 -15.67 -23.70
C PHE A 287 -16.20 -14.93 -22.66
N LYS A 288 -16.70 -13.73 -22.95
CA LYS A 288 -17.51 -12.89 -22.03
C LYS A 288 -18.72 -13.62 -21.43
N ASP A 289 -19.27 -14.60 -22.16
CA ASP A 289 -20.45 -15.37 -21.73
C ASP A 289 -20.11 -16.74 -21.13
N LYS A 290 -18.83 -17.07 -20.89
CA LYS A 290 -18.40 -18.43 -20.51
C LYS A 290 -17.81 -18.58 -19.12
N ILE A 291 -17.25 -17.54 -18.49
CA ILE A 291 -16.61 -17.67 -17.17
C ILE A 291 -16.84 -16.41 -16.33
N SER A 292 -17.70 -16.51 -15.30
CA SER A 292 -17.87 -15.49 -14.25
C SER A 292 -17.33 -16.04 -12.93
N ALA A 293 -16.25 -15.45 -12.41
CA ALA A 293 -15.71 -15.83 -11.11
C ALA A 293 -16.51 -15.18 -9.98
N SER A 294 -16.77 -15.95 -8.93
CA SER A 294 -17.47 -15.56 -7.72
C SER A 294 -16.60 -15.88 -6.50
N LEU A 295 -16.65 -15.02 -5.49
CA LEU A 295 -16.02 -15.24 -4.20
C LEU A 295 -17.04 -15.86 -3.23
N TYR A 296 -16.68 -16.97 -2.62
CA TYR A 296 -17.49 -17.70 -1.66
C TYR A 296 -16.80 -17.73 -0.30
N ILE A 297 -17.45 -17.19 0.71
CA ILE A 297 -16.90 -17.03 2.07
C ILE A 297 -17.68 -17.92 3.04
N VAL A 298 -16.98 -18.83 3.72
CA VAL A 298 -17.57 -19.69 4.75
C VAL A 298 -17.05 -19.27 6.12
N GLY A 299 -17.95 -19.10 7.09
CA GLY A 299 -17.60 -18.93 8.50
C GLY A 299 -17.78 -20.21 9.29
N TYR A 300 -16.94 -20.41 10.31
CA TYR A 300 -17.00 -21.54 11.24
C TYR A 300 -16.89 -21.07 12.69
N THR A 301 -17.32 -21.92 13.62
CA THR A 301 -17.10 -21.78 15.06
C THR A 301 -16.38 -23.03 15.60
N ASP A 302 -15.90 -22.95 16.83
CA ASP A 302 -15.64 -24.14 17.64
C ASP A 302 -16.95 -24.77 18.13
N THR A 303 -16.87 -25.73 19.05
CA THR A 303 -18.03 -26.43 19.64
C THR A 303 -18.52 -25.78 20.94
N VAL A 304 -18.07 -24.56 21.29
CA VAL A 304 -18.50 -23.88 22.51
C VAL A 304 -19.85 -23.22 22.30
N GLY A 305 -20.81 -23.51 23.18
CA GLY A 305 -22.16 -22.95 23.11
C GLY A 305 -23.13 -23.87 22.37
N ASN A 306 -24.34 -23.37 22.09
CA ASN A 306 -25.31 -24.19 21.39
C ASN A 306 -25.15 -24.08 19.86
N ALA A 307 -25.41 -25.18 19.17
CA ALA A 307 -25.29 -25.28 17.71
C ALA A 307 -26.09 -24.23 16.93
N GLY A 308 -27.23 -23.78 17.46
CA GLY A 308 -28.07 -22.77 16.81
C GLY A 308 -27.43 -21.39 16.80
N ASP A 309 -26.82 -20.99 17.91
CA ASP A 309 -26.12 -19.72 18.04
C ASP A 309 -24.78 -19.76 17.30
N ASN A 310 -24.10 -20.90 17.30
CA ASN A 310 -22.89 -21.13 16.49
C ASN A 310 -23.16 -21.03 14.98
N GLN A 311 -24.31 -21.55 14.53
CA GLN A 311 -24.75 -21.37 13.15
C GLN A 311 -25.03 -19.90 12.79
N LYS A 312 -25.65 -19.11 13.69
CA LYS A 312 -25.86 -17.67 13.47
C LYS A 312 -24.56 -16.88 13.49
N LEU A 313 -23.69 -17.18 14.45
CA LEU A 313 -22.40 -16.49 14.64
C LEU A 313 -21.49 -16.67 13.43
N SER A 314 -21.31 -17.91 12.98
CA SER A 314 -20.51 -18.21 11.79
C SER A 314 -21.03 -17.53 10.53
N GLU A 315 -22.35 -17.49 10.33
CA GLU A 315 -22.95 -16.81 9.17
C GLU A 315 -22.77 -15.30 9.24
N ASN A 316 -22.98 -14.69 10.40
CA ASN A 316 -22.78 -13.25 10.59
C ASN A 316 -21.32 -12.85 10.37
N ARG A 317 -20.36 -13.67 10.83
CA ARG A 317 -18.93 -13.47 10.56
C ARG A 317 -18.63 -13.55 9.06
N ALA A 318 -19.15 -14.58 8.37
CA ALA A 318 -18.98 -14.72 6.93
C ALA A 318 -19.58 -13.53 6.16
N LYS A 319 -20.75 -13.04 6.58
CA LYS A 319 -21.38 -11.85 6.02
C LYS A 319 -20.56 -10.58 6.25
N ALA A 320 -20.03 -10.37 7.44
CA ALA A 320 -19.20 -9.21 7.76
C ALA A 320 -17.92 -9.18 6.91
N ILE A 321 -17.27 -10.34 6.74
CA ILE A 321 -16.10 -10.48 5.88
C ILE A 321 -16.48 -10.24 4.41
N ALA A 322 -17.61 -10.78 3.95
CA ALA A 322 -18.12 -10.51 2.61
C ALA A 322 -18.38 -9.01 2.40
N GLN A 323 -18.95 -8.32 3.40
CA GLN A 323 -19.18 -6.88 3.34
C GLN A 323 -17.87 -6.10 3.28
N TYR A 324 -16.87 -6.52 4.06
CA TYR A 324 -15.53 -5.94 3.97
C TYR A 324 -14.95 -6.02 2.55
N PHE A 325 -15.05 -7.18 1.89
CA PHE A 325 -14.58 -7.30 0.50
C PHE A 325 -15.36 -6.41 -0.46
N VAL A 326 -16.69 -6.34 -0.29
CA VAL A 326 -17.54 -5.42 -1.05
C VAL A 326 -17.08 -3.98 -0.87
N ASP A 327 -16.84 -3.54 0.37
CA ASP A 327 -16.42 -2.18 0.72
C ASP A 327 -14.99 -1.86 0.23
N LYS A 328 -14.13 -2.88 0.13
CA LYS A 328 -12.79 -2.78 -0.47
C LYS A 328 -12.76 -2.92 -1.98
N GLY A 329 -13.93 -2.90 -2.64
CA GLY A 329 -14.02 -2.86 -4.10
C GLY A 329 -13.90 -4.22 -4.77
N ALA A 330 -14.30 -5.30 -4.09
CA ALA A 330 -14.34 -6.61 -4.70
C ALA A 330 -15.23 -6.61 -5.96
N TRP A 331 -14.69 -7.23 -6.99
CA TRP A 331 -15.15 -7.11 -8.37
C TRP A 331 -16.01 -8.27 -8.86
N CYS A 332 -16.12 -9.31 -8.04
CA CYS A 332 -16.89 -10.50 -8.33
C CYS A 332 -18.17 -10.52 -7.51
N GLU A 333 -19.10 -11.39 -7.89
CA GLU A 333 -20.23 -11.70 -7.02
C GLU A 333 -19.69 -12.31 -5.72
N ILE A 334 -20.21 -11.85 -4.59
CA ILE A 334 -19.79 -12.36 -3.28
C ILE A 334 -20.94 -13.12 -2.64
N TYR A 335 -20.65 -14.35 -2.26
CA TYR A 335 -21.54 -15.25 -1.56
C TYR A 335 -20.97 -15.57 -0.17
N TYR A 336 -21.84 -15.74 0.80
CA TYR A 336 -21.46 -16.12 2.16
C TYR A 336 -22.34 -17.24 2.72
N ALA A 337 -21.79 -18.01 3.65
CA ALA A 337 -22.52 -19.04 4.39
C ALA A 337 -21.86 -19.31 5.76
N GLY A 338 -22.67 -19.65 6.76
CA GLY A 338 -22.17 -20.17 8.04
C GLY A 338 -22.25 -21.69 8.09
N MET A 339 -21.24 -22.33 8.67
CA MET A 339 -21.23 -23.77 8.94
C MET A 339 -21.45 -24.12 10.43
N GLY A 340 -21.40 -23.12 11.32
CA GLY A 340 -21.37 -23.34 12.76
C GLY A 340 -20.22 -24.26 13.15
N GLU A 341 -20.54 -25.28 13.92
CA GLU A 341 -19.61 -26.30 14.41
C GLU A 341 -19.38 -27.43 13.37
N ARG A 342 -19.98 -27.34 12.18
CA ARG A 342 -19.82 -28.36 11.13
C ARG A 342 -18.55 -28.12 10.34
N GLY A 343 -17.87 -29.19 9.95
CA GLY A 343 -16.65 -29.10 9.15
C GLY A 343 -15.51 -28.51 9.97
N LEU A 344 -15.28 -29.03 11.17
CA LEU A 344 -14.17 -28.65 12.04
C LEU A 344 -12.83 -28.81 11.31
N ALA A 345 -11.87 -27.94 11.62
CA ALA A 345 -10.48 -28.11 11.18
C ALA A 345 -9.79 -29.17 12.03
N VAL A 346 -10.15 -29.24 13.31
CA VAL A 346 -9.68 -30.21 14.29
C VAL A 346 -10.90 -30.83 14.93
N GLU A 347 -11.03 -32.15 14.83
CA GLU A 347 -12.13 -32.89 15.46
C GLU A 347 -12.08 -32.71 16.98
N THR A 348 -13.17 -32.22 17.56
CA THR A 348 -13.32 -31.96 18.99
C THR A 348 -14.66 -32.47 19.49
N GLY A 349 -14.75 -32.77 20.79
CA GLY A 349 -16.01 -33.03 21.45
C GLY A 349 -16.86 -31.76 21.60
N ASP A 350 -18.07 -31.91 22.13
CA ASP A 350 -18.95 -30.79 22.48
C ASP A 350 -18.30 -29.88 23.53
N SER A 351 -18.53 -28.57 23.43
CA SER A 351 -18.08 -27.55 24.37
C SER A 351 -16.56 -27.47 24.54
N VAL A 352 -15.81 -27.65 23.46
CA VAL A 352 -14.34 -27.52 23.44
C VAL A 352 -13.93 -26.23 22.72
N ASP A 353 -13.21 -25.38 23.45
CA ASP A 353 -12.54 -24.20 22.88
C ASP A 353 -11.34 -24.65 22.05
N GLU A 354 -11.44 -24.50 20.72
CA GLU A 354 -10.36 -24.79 19.78
C GLU A 354 -10.27 -23.67 18.75
N VAL A 355 -9.26 -22.81 18.91
CA VAL A 355 -9.10 -21.59 18.10
C VAL A 355 -9.00 -21.85 16.61
N ARG A 356 -8.40 -22.99 16.19
CA ARG A 356 -8.28 -23.34 14.77
C ARG A 356 -9.63 -23.61 14.12
N ASN A 357 -10.66 -23.95 14.90
CA ASN A 357 -12.01 -24.15 14.40
C ASN A 357 -12.73 -22.81 14.14
N ARG A 358 -12.34 -21.70 14.80
CA ARG A 358 -12.89 -20.33 14.62
C ARG A 358 -12.39 -19.59 13.37
N ARG A 359 -12.31 -20.28 12.23
CA ARG A 359 -11.71 -19.78 10.97
C ARG A 359 -12.75 -19.28 9.95
N ALA A 360 -12.27 -18.76 8.84
CA ALA A 360 -13.05 -18.55 7.62
C ALA A 360 -12.36 -19.23 6.42
N LEU A 361 -13.15 -19.70 5.46
CA LEU A 361 -12.66 -20.27 4.19
C LEU A 361 -13.07 -19.36 3.03
N TYR A 362 -12.12 -19.09 2.14
CA TYR A 362 -12.30 -18.27 0.95
C TYR A 362 -12.13 -19.13 -0.28
N ILE A 363 -13.14 -19.19 -1.14
CA ILE A 363 -13.09 -19.95 -2.38
C ILE A 363 -13.40 -18.99 -3.51
N LEU A 364 -12.43 -18.77 -4.40
CA LEU A 364 -12.64 -18.06 -5.65
C LEU A 364 -12.89 -19.10 -6.74
N GLY A 365 -14.09 -19.09 -7.33
CA GLY A 365 -14.50 -20.13 -8.25
C GLY A 365 -15.39 -19.60 -9.36
N VAL A 366 -15.30 -20.21 -10.53
CA VAL A 366 -16.13 -19.89 -11.71
C VAL A 366 -17.48 -20.62 -11.68
N GLN A 367 -17.61 -21.55 -10.74
CA GLN A 367 -18.83 -22.28 -10.43
C GLN A 367 -19.01 -22.28 -8.92
N LYS A 368 -20.27 -22.44 -8.49
CA LYS A 368 -20.60 -22.61 -7.08
C LYS A 368 -19.88 -23.84 -6.52
N PRO A 369 -19.14 -23.72 -5.40
CA PRO A 369 -18.41 -24.84 -4.82
C PRO A 369 -19.33 -26.03 -4.57
N ALA A 370 -18.87 -27.22 -4.93
CA ALA A 370 -19.57 -28.45 -4.57
C ALA A 370 -19.57 -28.60 -3.03
N GLY A 371 -20.74 -28.91 -2.46
CA GLY A 371 -20.85 -29.12 -1.02
C GLY A 371 -20.19 -30.42 -0.58
N GLY A 372 -19.60 -30.43 0.61
CA GLY A 372 -18.93 -31.59 1.18
C GLY A 372 -17.82 -31.23 2.16
N GLY A 373 -17.65 -32.03 3.21
CA GLY A 373 -16.65 -31.80 4.24
C GLY A 373 -16.80 -30.42 4.89
N GLN A 374 -15.83 -29.54 4.62
CA GLN A 374 -15.81 -28.18 5.14
C GLN A 374 -16.63 -27.20 4.29
N VAL A 375 -17.04 -27.55 3.07
CA VAL A 375 -17.80 -26.66 2.18
C VAL A 375 -19.31 -26.86 2.37
N PRO A 376 -20.10 -25.80 2.58
CA PRO A 376 -21.54 -25.92 2.81
C PRO A 376 -22.28 -26.44 1.57
N PRO A 377 -23.49 -27.00 1.75
CA PRO A 377 -24.33 -27.44 0.63
C PRO A 377 -24.61 -26.29 -0.34
N GLN A 378 -24.78 -26.59 -1.63
CA GLN A 378 -25.00 -25.57 -2.66
C GLN A 378 -26.20 -24.64 -2.36
N GLY A 379 -27.21 -25.09 -1.62
CA GLY A 379 -28.37 -24.26 -1.24
C GLY A 379 -28.13 -23.29 -0.08
N ALA A 380 -27.03 -23.40 0.66
CA ALA A 380 -26.78 -22.61 1.87
C ALA A 380 -26.17 -21.22 1.59
N TRP A 381 -25.64 -21.01 0.39
CA TRP A 381 -24.97 -19.77 0.00
C TRP A 381 -25.96 -18.62 -0.20
N LYS A 382 -25.72 -17.52 0.49
CA LYS A 382 -26.46 -16.26 0.36
C LYS A 382 -25.62 -15.27 -0.45
N LYS A 383 -26.20 -14.67 -1.49
CA LYS A 383 -25.54 -13.62 -2.27
C LYS A 383 -25.57 -12.34 -1.44
N LEU A 384 -24.41 -11.73 -1.21
CA LEU A 384 -24.32 -10.44 -0.54
C LEU A 384 -24.46 -9.29 -1.53
N ALA A 385 -23.71 -9.37 -2.63
CA ALA A 385 -23.65 -8.32 -3.64
C ALA A 385 -23.47 -8.93 -5.03
N ASP A 386 -24.04 -8.25 -6.02
CA ASP A 386 -23.71 -8.46 -7.42
C ASP A 386 -22.26 -8.04 -7.69
N ALA A 387 -21.70 -8.57 -8.78
CA ALA A 387 -20.38 -8.16 -9.22
C ALA A 387 -20.36 -6.64 -9.44
N ARG A 388 -19.49 -5.96 -8.71
CA ARG A 388 -19.16 -4.56 -8.98
C ARG A 388 -18.17 -4.52 -10.15
N PRO A 389 -18.07 -3.41 -10.89
CA PRO A 389 -17.02 -3.25 -11.89
C PRO A 389 -15.65 -3.63 -11.28
N ARG A 390 -14.88 -4.45 -12.00
CA ARG A 390 -13.46 -4.71 -11.66
C ARG A 390 -12.76 -3.37 -11.49
N MET A 391 -11.98 -3.24 -10.41
CA MET A 391 -11.45 -1.98 -9.90
C MET A 391 -11.13 -1.02 -11.05
N LEU A 392 -12.04 -0.08 -11.24
CA LEU A 392 -11.84 1.11 -12.04
C LEU A 392 -11.69 2.20 -11.01
N GLN A 393 -10.48 2.77 -10.90
CA GLN A 393 -10.19 4.21 -10.92
C GLN A 393 -11.05 5.18 -10.08
N LYS A 394 -11.88 4.70 -9.14
CA LYS A 394 -12.64 5.52 -8.22
C LYS A 394 -12.29 5.09 -6.80
N LEU A 395 -11.27 5.75 -6.28
CA LEU A 395 -11.26 6.11 -4.87
C LEU A 395 -12.66 6.66 -4.50
N PRO A 396 -13.17 6.39 -3.29
CA PRO A 396 -14.47 6.88 -2.85
C PRO A 396 -14.61 8.36 -3.18
N GLU A 397 -15.82 8.79 -3.60
CA GLU A 397 -16.06 10.19 -3.94
C GLU A 397 -15.59 11.07 -2.78
N LEU A 398 -14.68 11.99 -3.11
CA LEU A 398 -14.06 12.87 -2.14
C LEU A 398 -15.19 13.63 -1.41
N PRO A 399 -15.11 13.80 -0.09
CA PRO A 399 -16.14 14.52 0.66
C PRO A 399 -16.46 15.87 -0.02
N GLU A 400 -17.73 16.30 -0.06
CA GLU A 400 -18.10 17.59 -0.68
C GLU A 400 -17.26 18.76 -0.16
N SER A 401 -16.87 18.71 1.11
CA SER A 401 -15.95 19.67 1.73
C SER A 401 -14.57 19.70 1.06
N TYR A 402 -14.06 18.54 0.62
CA TYR A 402 -12.78 18.40 -0.04
C TYR A 402 -12.84 18.82 -1.52
N VAL A 403 -13.94 18.54 -2.21
CA VAL A 403 -14.16 19.04 -3.59
C VAL A 403 -14.23 20.57 -3.58
N LYS A 404 -15.03 21.14 -2.67
CA LYS A 404 -15.13 22.58 -2.46
C LYS A 404 -13.78 23.20 -2.08
N TYR A 405 -13.02 22.54 -1.20
CA TYR A 405 -11.66 22.93 -0.87
C TYR A 405 -10.75 22.95 -2.11
N LYS A 406 -10.81 21.93 -2.97
CA LYS A 406 -10.00 21.84 -4.19
C LYS A 406 -10.33 22.96 -5.18
N GLU A 407 -11.62 23.27 -5.36
CA GLU A 407 -12.08 24.38 -6.20
C GLU A 407 -11.61 25.73 -5.63
N GLU A 408 -11.77 25.95 -4.32
CA GLU A 408 -11.26 27.16 -3.67
C GLU A 408 -9.73 27.27 -3.72
N GLN A 409 -8.98 26.15 -3.67
CA GLN A 409 -7.53 26.16 -3.84
C GLN A 409 -7.10 26.41 -5.31
N ARG A 410 -7.93 26.01 -6.27
CA ARG A 410 -7.73 26.29 -7.70
C ARG A 410 -7.95 27.78 -7.96
N GLU A 411 -9.05 28.36 -7.47
CA GLU A 411 -9.33 29.80 -7.56
C GLU A 411 -8.22 30.63 -6.88
N LYS A 412 -7.76 30.22 -5.69
CA LYS A 412 -6.65 30.87 -4.97
C LYS A 412 -5.31 30.76 -5.70
N ARG A 413 -5.09 29.72 -6.53
CA ARG A 413 -3.88 29.60 -7.38
C ARG A 413 -3.99 30.49 -8.61
N GLU A 414 -5.17 30.58 -9.21
CA GLU A 414 -5.47 31.45 -10.34
C GLU A 414 -5.32 32.94 -9.94
N GLU A 415 -5.77 33.33 -8.74
CA GLU A 415 -5.55 34.66 -8.17
C GLU A 415 -4.07 34.95 -7.83
N LYS A 416 -3.30 33.94 -7.41
CA LYS A 416 -1.92 34.12 -6.94
C LYS A 416 -0.87 34.13 -8.05
N PHE A 417 -1.13 33.43 -9.16
CA PHE A 417 -0.18 33.29 -10.26
C PHE A 417 -0.61 33.97 -11.57
N GLY A 418 -1.77 34.63 -11.59
CA GLY A 418 -2.32 35.29 -12.76
C GLY A 418 -2.88 34.27 -13.74
N GLY A 419 -4.17 34.38 -14.04
CA GLY A 419 -4.83 33.57 -15.06
C GLY A 419 -4.12 33.75 -16.40
N GLY A 420 -3.58 32.66 -16.95
CA GLY A 420 -3.38 32.58 -18.39
C GLY A 420 -4.75 32.40 -19.01
N ASP A 421 -5.31 33.48 -19.52
CA ASP A 421 -6.46 33.43 -20.43
C ASP A 421 -6.03 32.65 -21.67
N ASP A 422 -6.53 31.42 -21.79
CA ASP A 422 -6.49 30.65 -23.03
C ASP A 422 -7.79 30.93 -23.79
N ASP A 423 -7.96 32.18 -24.22
CA ASP A 423 -8.93 32.55 -25.25
C ASP A 423 -8.19 32.57 -26.60
N GLY A 424 -7.93 31.38 -27.13
CA GLY A 424 -7.54 31.18 -28.52
C GLY A 424 -8.76 31.10 -29.43
N ASP A 425 -9.37 32.25 -29.73
CA ASP A 425 -10.12 32.45 -30.99
C ASP A 425 -9.26 33.28 -31.96
N GLY A 426 -9.25 32.87 -33.22
CA GLY A 426 -8.25 33.28 -34.21
C GLY A 426 -8.44 34.68 -34.77
N GLY A 427 -7.37 35.20 -35.40
CA GLY A 427 -7.50 36.28 -36.39
C GLY A 427 -6.33 37.24 -36.49
N GLU A 428 -5.51 37.01 -37.52
CA GLU A 428 -4.90 38.01 -38.43
C GLU A 428 -3.89 39.08 -37.92
N ASP A 429 -2.72 39.02 -38.57
CA ASP A 429 -1.93 40.12 -39.15
C ASP A 429 -0.92 40.94 -38.30
N ARG A 430 0.35 40.77 -38.72
CA ARG A 430 1.43 41.77 -38.98
C ARG A 430 2.53 42.03 -37.94
N ASP A 431 3.74 41.63 -38.37
CA ASP A 431 5.00 42.38 -38.42
C ASP A 431 5.65 42.89 -37.12
N ALA A 432 6.75 42.24 -36.70
CA ALA A 432 8.12 42.75 -36.88
C ALA A 432 9.14 41.96 -36.01
N ASP A 433 10.03 41.23 -36.68
CA ASP A 433 11.31 40.72 -36.16
C ASP A 433 12.41 41.78 -36.43
N PRO A 434 13.35 42.00 -35.50
CA PRO A 434 14.75 41.77 -35.90
C PRO A 434 15.66 41.31 -34.76
N LEU A 435 15.84 40.00 -34.59
CA LEU A 435 16.98 39.38 -33.91
C LEU A 435 17.49 38.12 -34.63
N GLU A 436 17.52 38.13 -35.97
CA GLU A 436 18.56 37.41 -36.71
C GLU A 436 19.87 38.21 -36.68
N GLY A 437 20.80 37.78 -35.84
CA GLY A 437 22.13 38.39 -35.79
C GLY A 437 23.02 37.82 -34.71
N ARG A 438 23.38 36.52 -34.82
CA ARG A 438 24.68 35.92 -34.43
C ARG A 438 24.62 34.38 -34.34
N VAL A 439 24.55 33.70 -35.47
CA VAL A 439 25.05 32.31 -35.62
C VAL A 439 25.71 32.18 -36.99
N ALA A 440 26.96 32.63 -37.10
CA ALA A 440 27.82 32.32 -38.24
C ALA A 440 29.30 32.50 -37.84
N ALA A 441 29.84 31.52 -37.10
CA ALA A 441 31.28 31.18 -37.09
C ALA A 441 31.53 30.04 -36.09
N ALA A 442 31.68 28.81 -36.61
CA ALA A 442 32.57 27.74 -36.12
C ALA A 442 32.08 26.35 -36.55
N ARG A 443 32.06 26.09 -37.85
CA ARG A 443 32.39 24.78 -38.39
C ARG A 443 33.46 25.01 -39.45
N GLY A 444 34.70 24.78 -39.04
CA GLY A 444 35.87 24.71 -39.91
C GLY A 444 36.53 23.36 -39.67
N GLU A 445 36.76 22.65 -40.77
CA GLU A 445 37.39 21.33 -40.91
C GLU A 445 38.75 21.23 -40.20
N VAL A 446 39.01 20.12 -39.49
CA VAL A 446 40.00 19.05 -39.76
C VAL A 446 39.61 17.84 -38.91
#